data_AF-A0A933UHC3-F1
#
_entry.id   AF-A0A933UHC3-F1
#
_cell.length_a   1.000
_cell.length_b   1.000
_cell.length_c   1.000
_cell.angle_alpha   90.00
_cell.angle_beta   90.00
_cell.angle_gamma   90.00
#
_symmetry.space_group_name_H-M   'P 1'
#
loop_
_entity.id
_entity.type
_entity.pdbx_description
1 polymer ?
#
loop_
_entity_poly.entity_id
_entity_poly.type
_entity_poly.pdbx_seq_one_letter_code
_entity_poly.pdbx_strand_id
1 'polypeptide(L)'
;MVDAFLFVGLPYIAIVTAVIGCVWRARTNRFSMSSRSSQFLEDRKLLWGSAPWHIGIIVVLLGHILAGVLPQVWSSILTVPGALIAIETVGVACALLAIVGLSALIYRRVTSARVQAVTTTTDLVVVALLLVQIVLGLLSAVHFRYGSAWSTGTVVPYFWGLVTFRPDMTYVADFPMLFKLHLVGAWFIILLLPFTRLMHLLAVPLQYLWRAPQLVIWNTTRRRQHAVAATIQADSRRAFLKGAAGVAGATGLMALGVSEKALNFFKGPHPDPEADSALLQKKLQRLQLTAEERSYELERQRNDMILVARYAELAENKGRYFIDYAMAPGLAFKGKDGLPLVISAKCTHLGCTVGSELDAQGRVMCPCHISYFDVQTGKPNDGAPAKLPLPQVGWALVDSTGKVVLSRKPGESMQGKVDAALLPQCSLYITKPGRGIA
;
A
#
# COMPACT_ATOMS: atom_id res chain seq x y z
N MET A 1 -17.73 -7.06 -17.09
CA MET A 1 -16.60 -6.14 -17.36
C MET A 1 -15.25 -6.84 -17.35
N VAL A 2 -14.95 -7.71 -16.37
CA VAL A 2 -13.67 -8.45 -16.30
C VAL A 2 -13.45 -9.34 -17.53
N ASP A 3 -14.43 -10.13 -17.95
CA ASP A 3 -14.31 -11.04 -19.10
C ASP A 3 -14.03 -10.29 -20.42
N ALA A 4 -14.69 -9.15 -20.65
CA ALA A 4 -14.42 -8.31 -21.80
C ALA A 4 -12.98 -7.77 -21.81
N PHE A 5 -12.44 -7.40 -20.64
CA PHE A 5 -11.03 -7.04 -20.54
C PHE A 5 -10.10 -8.23 -20.82
N LEU A 6 -10.36 -9.39 -20.22
CA LEU A 6 -9.49 -10.57 -20.33
C LEU A 6 -9.49 -11.21 -21.73
N PHE A 7 -10.63 -11.20 -22.43
CA PHE A 7 -10.81 -11.88 -23.72
C PHE A 7 -10.89 -10.93 -24.92
N VAL A 8 -10.88 -9.62 -24.70
CA VAL A 8 -10.81 -8.65 -25.82
C VAL A 8 -9.67 -7.65 -25.60
N GLY A 9 -9.68 -6.93 -24.47
CA GLY A 9 -8.67 -5.91 -24.17
C GLY A 9 -7.24 -6.46 -24.08
N LEU A 10 -7.02 -7.47 -23.23
CA LEU A 10 -5.72 -8.09 -22.98
C LEU A 10 -5.11 -8.69 -24.27
N PRO A 11 -5.84 -9.45 -25.12
CA PRO A 11 -5.31 -9.92 -26.40
C PRO A 11 -4.76 -8.80 -27.28
N TYR A 12 -5.50 -7.71 -27.46
CA TYR A 12 -5.02 -6.58 -28.28
C TYR A 12 -3.78 -5.92 -27.67
N ILE A 13 -3.77 -5.69 -26.36
CA ILE A 13 -2.59 -5.16 -25.66
C ILE A 13 -1.39 -6.08 -25.84
N ALA A 14 -1.57 -7.40 -25.67
CA ALA A 14 -0.53 -8.40 -25.84
C ALA A 14 0.02 -8.42 -27.27
N ILE A 15 -0.83 -8.47 -28.29
CA ILE A 15 -0.42 -8.50 -29.70
C ILE A 15 0.32 -7.21 -30.07
N VAL A 16 -0.26 -6.04 -29.78
CA VAL A 16 0.35 -4.74 -30.13
C VAL A 16 1.70 -4.58 -29.45
N THR A 17 1.78 -4.90 -28.15
CA THR A 17 3.03 -4.82 -27.38
C THR A 17 4.05 -5.81 -27.90
N ALA A 18 3.65 -7.05 -28.20
CA ALA A 18 4.54 -8.07 -28.73
C ALA A 18 5.12 -7.65 -30.08
N VAL A 19 4.29 -7.19 -31.02
CA VAL A 19 4.74 -6.77 -32.36
C VAL A 19 5.65 -5.56 -32.28
N ILE A 20 5.20 -4.46 -31.66
CA ILE A 20 5.97 -3.22 -31.57
C ILE A 20 7.24 -3.43 -30.76
N GLY A 21 7.13 -4.10 -29.61
CA GLY A 21 8.26 -4.40 -28.74
C GLY A 21 9.30 -5.29 -29.41
N CYS A 22 8.87 -6.28 -30.20
CA CYS A 22 9.79 -7.14 -30.94
C CYS A 22 10.53 -6.38 -32.02
N VAL A 23 9.81 -5.62 -32.85
CA VAL A 23 10.42 -4.79 -33.90
C VAL A 23 11.37 -3.78 -33.28
N TRP A 24 10.95 -3.10 -32.22
CA TRP A 24 11.78 -2.12 -31.53
C TRP A 24 13.04 -2.77 -30.97
N ARG A 25 12.95 -3.89 -30.24
CA ARG A 25 14.12 -4.58 -29.68
C ARG A 25 15.04 -5.14 -30.77
N ALA A 26 14.47 -5.66 -31.85
CA ALA A 26 15.23 -6.15 -33.00
C ALA A 26 15.96 -5.04 -33.75
N ARG A 27 15.42 -3.82 -33.80
CA ARG A 27 16.11 -2.67 -34.40
C ARG A 27 17.09 -2.03 -33.44
N THR A 28 16.76 -1.99 -32.15
CA THR A 28 17.50 -1.21 -31.17
C THR A 28 18.59 -1.98 -30.46
N ASN A 29 18.33 -3.21 -30.04
CA ASN A 29 19.23 -3.98 -29.20
C ASN A 29 19.41 -5.41 -29.74
N ARG A 30 19.97 -5.50 -30.96
CA ARG A 30 20.18 -6.78 -31.66
C ARG A 30 20.98 -7.78 -30.85
N PHE A 31 22.00 -7.34 -30.11
CA PHE A 31 22.82 -8.22 -29.27
C PHE A 31 22.06 -8.83 -28.09
N SER A 32 20.96 -8.21 -27.65
CA SER A 32 20.09 -8.79 -26.61
C SER A 32 19.20 -9.94 -27.12
N MET A 33 19.11 -10.16 -28.43
CA MET A 33 18.36 -11.27 -29.03
C MET A 33 19.23 -12.52 -29.08
N SER A 34 19.30 -13.23 -27.95
CA SER A 34 20.06 -14.47 -27.82
C SER A 34 19.30 -15.47 -26.96
N SER A 35 19.54 -16.76 -27.20
CA SER A 35 19.04 -17.85 -26.36
C SER A 35 19.62 -17.81 -24.94
N ARG A 36 20.66 -17.02 -24.68
CA ARG A 36 21.36 -16.91 -23.38
C ARG A 36 21.65 -18.29 -22.80
N SER A 37 22.41 -19.09 -23.56
CA SER A 37 22.74 -20.46 -23.15
C SER A 37 23.55 -20.46 -21.87
N SER A 38 23.16 -21.32 -20.92
CA SER A 38 23.90 -21.59 -19.69
C SER A 38 24.68 -22.92 -19.76
N GLN A 39 24.80 -23.50 -20.95
CA GLN A 39 25.40 -24.83 -21.17
C GLN A 39 26.86 -24.88 -20.75
N PHE A 40 27.62 -23.83 -21.08
CA PHE A 40 29.04 -23.74 -20.72
C PHE A 40 29.30 -23.88 -19.21
N LEU A 41 28.38 -23.41 -18.37
CA LEU A 41 28.51 -23.44 -16.91
C LEU A 41 28.15 -24.82 -16.31
N GLU A 42 27.23 -25.53 -16.97
CA GLU A 42 26.77 -26.87 -16.57
C GLU A 42 26.03 -27.50 -17.76
N ASP A 43 26.59 -28.58 -18.32
CA ASP A 43 26.10 -29.23 -19.54
C ASP A 43 25.33 -30.54 -19.25
N ARG A 44 25.82 -31.35 -18.29
CA ARG A 44 25.36 -32.72 -18.06
C ARG A 44 23.87 -32.79 -17.71
N LYS A 45 23.37 -31.91 -16.82
CA LYS A 45 21.93 -31.83 -16.49
C LYS A 45 21.15 -31.02 -17.51
N LEU A 46 21.81 -30.15 -18.29
CA LEU A 46 21.12 -29.32 -19.27
C LEU A 46 20.51 -30.16 -20.39
N LEU A 47 21.23 -31.14 -20.95
CA LEU A 47 20.73 -31.94 -22.07
C LEU A 47 19.41 -32.64 -21.73
N TRP A 48 19.37 -33.31 -20.58
CA TRP A 48 18.20 -34.04 -20.09
C TRP A 48 17.01 -33.15 -19.71
N GLY A 49 17.23 -31.87 -19.41
CA GLY A 49 16.13 -30.92 -19.23
C GLY A 49 15.71 -30.26 -20.54
N SER A 50 16.69 -29.80 -21.32
CA SER A 50 16.50 -28.97 -22.50
C SER A 50 15.90 -29.74 -23.68
N ALA A 51 16.34 -30.97 -23.95
CA ALA A 51 15.82 -31.73 -25.08
C ALA A 51 14.34 -32.13 -24.87
N PRO A 52 13.94 -32.74 -23.74
CA PRO A 52 12.52 -33.02 -23.47
C PRO A 52 11.63 -31.77 -23.47
N TRP A 53 12.13 -30.67 -22.86
CA TRP A 53 11.42 -29.38 -22.87
C TRP A 53 11.15 -28.91 -24.30
N HIS A 54 12.20 -28.77 -25.13
CA HIS A 54 12.04 -28.19 -26.45
C HIS A 54 11.28 -29.12 -27.41
N ILE A 55 11.53 -30.43 -27.39
CA ILE A 55 10.78 -31.38 -28.23
C ILE A 55 9.30 -31.32 -27.88
N GLY A 56 8.97 -31.39 -26.58
CA GLY A 56 7.58 -31.36 -26.13
C GLY A 56 6.88 -30.03 -26.48
N ILE A 57 7.48 -28.89 -26.14
CA ILE A 57 6.86 -27.58 -26.38
C ILE A 57 6.75 -27.25 -27.87
N ILE A 58 7.71 -27.66 -28.71
CA ILE A 58 7.65 -27.41 -30.16
C ILE A 58 6.46 -28.16 -30.76
N VAL A 59 6.27 -29.44 -30.45
CA VAL A 59 5.15 -30.22 -30.97
C VAL A 59 3.81 -29.66 -30.51
N VAL A 60 3.68 -29.36 -29.20
CA VAL A 60 2.44 -28.77 -28.64
C VAL A 60 2.13 -27.42 -29.29
N LEU A 61 3.14 -26.54 -29.40
CA LEU A 61 2.99 -25.21 -29.99
C LEU A 61 2.63 -25.29 -31.48
N LEU A 62 3.25 -26.20 -32.23
CA LEU A 62 2.92 -26.42 -33.65
C LEU A 62 1.48 -26.86 -33.83
N GLY A 63 0.96 -27.74 -32.96
CA GLY A 63 -0.46 -28.10 -32.97
C GLY A 63 -1.38 -26.89 -32.78
N HIS A 64 -1.07 -26.02 -31.81
CA HIS A 64 -1.84 -24.80 -31.57
C HIS A 64 -1.76 -23.81 -32.74
N ILE A 65 -0.57 -23.61 -33.32
CA ILE A 65 -0.38 -22.72 -34.47
C ILE A 65 -1.14 -23.25 -35.69
N LEU A 66 -1.06 -24.57 -35.94
CA LEU A 66 -1.76 -25.19 -37.07
C LEU A 66 -3.28 -25.03 -36.93
N ALA A 67 -3.83 -25.25 -35.73
CA ALA A 67 -5.24 -25.05 -35.43
C ALA A 67 -5.71 -23.61 -35.67
N GLY A 68 -4.93 -22.63 -35.22
CA GLY A 68 -5.28 -21.21 -35.35
C GLY A 68 -5.08 -20.65 -36.76
N VAL A 69 -3.97 -20.97 -37.41
CA VAL A 69 -3.56 -20.34 -38.70
C VAL A 69 -4.16 -21.04 -39.91
N LEU A 70 -4.30 -22.37 -39.87
CA LEU A 70 -4.83 -23.18 -40.98
C LEU A 70 -6.07 -23.97 -40.56
N PRO A 71 -7.19 -23.29 -40.24
CA PRO A 71 -8.35 -23.91 -39.62
C PRO A 71 -9.02 -24.97 -40.52
N GLN A 72 -9.04 -24.80 -41.84
CA GLN A 72 -9.59 -25.82 -42.75
C GLN A 72 -8.73 -27.09 -42.76
N VAL A 73 -7.40 -26.93 -42.79
CA VAL A 73 -6.46 -28.07 -42.75
C VAL A 73 -6.63 -28.81 -41.43
N TRP A 74 -6.63 -28.08 -40.32
CA TRP A 74 -6.84 -28.64 -38.98
C TRP A 74 -8.15 -29.42 -38.89
N SER A 75 -9.27 -28.81 -39.28
CA SER A 75 -10.58 -29.47 -39.27
C SER A 75 -10.60 -30.74 -40.12
N SER A 76 -10.00 -30.72 -41.32
CA SER A 76 -9.96 -31.88 -42.23
C SER A 76 -9.16 -33.06 -41.68
N ILE A 77 -8.10 -32.81 -40.91
CA ILE A 77 -7.33 -33.89 -40.27
C ILE A 77 -8.15 -34.54 -39.16
N LEU A 78 -8.89 -33.74 -38.39
CA LEU A 78 -9.64 -34.20 -37.23
C LEU A 78 -10.91 -34.98 -37.58
N THR A 79 -11.41 -34.91 -38.81
CA THR A 79 -12.52 -35.77 -39.26
C THR A 79 -12.13 -37.25 -39.34
N VAL A 80 -10.83 -37.55 -39.41
CA VAL A 80 -10.32 -38.93 -39.38
C VAL A 80 -10.14 -39.38 -37.92
N PRO A 81 -10.90 -40.36 -37.42
CA PRO A 81 -10.86 -40.74 -36.00
C PRO A 81 -9.47 -41.15 -35.51
N GLY A 82 -8.72 -41.89 -36.33
CA GLY A 82 -7.35 -42.28 -36.00
C GLY A 82 -6.40 -41.10 -35.87
N ALA A 83 -6.54 -40.08 -36.71
CA ALA A 83 -5.72 -38.88 -36.65
C ALA A 83 -6.07 -38.01 -35.43
N LEU A 84 -7.36 -37.87 -35.09
CA LEU A 84 -7.80 -37.20 -33.87
C LEU A 84 -7.19 -37.83 -32.61
N ILE A 85 -7.29 -39.16 -32.48
CA ILE A 85 -6.71 -39.89 -31.34
C ILE A 85 -5.19 -39.73 -31.30
N ALA A 86 -4.52 -39.80 -32.46
CA ALA A 86 -3.08 -39.62 -32.54
C ALA A 86 -2.67 -38.21 -32.09
N ILE A 87 -3.35 -37.16 -32.56
CA ILE A 87 -3.07 -35.76 -32.18
C ILE A 87 -3.26 -35.55 -30.68
N GLU A 88 -4.38 -36.02 -30.12
CA GLU A 88 -4.65 -35.88 -28.68
C GLU A 88 -3.60 -36.61 -27.84
N THR A 89 -3.27 -37.86 -28.21
CA THR A 89 -2.31 -38.69 -27.48
C THR A 89 -0.89 -38.11 -27.57
N VAL A 90 -0.47 -37.70 -28.77
CA VAL A 90 0.83 -37.04 -28.97
C VAL A 90 0.89 -35.72 -28.22
N GLY A 91 -0.18 -34.92 -28.24
CA GLY A 91 -0.28 -33.67 -27.50
C GLY A 91 -0.08 -33.86 -26.00
N VAL A 92 -0.78 -34.84 -25.40
CA VAL A 92 -0.64 -35.18 -23.97
C VAL A 92 0.76 -35.71 -23.66
N ALA A 93 1.30 -36.61 -24.48
CA ALA A 93 2.63 -37.17 -24.28
C ALA A 93 3.72 -36.09 -24.36
N CYS A 94 3.65 -35.19 -25.34
CA CYS A 94 4.58 -34.08 -25.50
C CYS A 94 4.43 -33.03 -24.39
N ALA A 95 3.21 -32.79 -23.88
CA ALA A 95 3.00 -31.92 -22.73
C ALA A 95 3.66 -32.48 -21.46
N LEU A 96 3.51 -33.78 -21.20
CA LEU A 96 4.19 -34.46 -20.09
C LEU A 96 5.71 -34.39 -20.24
N LEU A 97 6.23 -34.66 -21.44
CA LEU A 97 7.66 -34.57 -21.75
C LEU A 97 8.21 -33.17 -21.47
N ALA A 98 7.46 -32.13 -21.87
CA ALA A 98 7.85 -30.76 -21.64
C ALA A 98 7.76 -30.35 -20.15
N ILE A 99 6.76 -30.83 -19.40
CA ILE A 99 6.69 -30.61 -17.93
C ILE A 99 7.90 -31.20 -17.24
N VAL A 100 8.27 -32.45 -17.57
CA VAL A 100 9.44 -33.12 -16.98
C VAL A 100 10.72 -32.36 -17.34
N GLY A 101 10.90 -31.99 -18.61
CA GLY A 101 12.05 -31.23 -19.07
C GLY A 101 12.18 -29.87 -18.38
N LEU A 102 11.10 -29.10 -18.32
CA LEU A 102 11.10 -27.77 -17.71
C LEU A 102 11.31 -27.84 -16.19
N SER A 103 10.71 -28.82 -15.52
CA SER A 103 10.91 -29.07 -14.09
C SER A 103 12.37 -29.41 -13.79
N ALA A 104 13.02 -30.23 -14.62
CA ALA A 104 14.45 -30.52 -14.51
C ALA A 104 15.31 -29.26 -14.74
N LEU A 105 14.94 -28.39 -15.67
CA LEU A 105 15.62 -27.10 -15.90
C LEU A 105 15.46 -26.12 -14.74
N ILE A 106 14.28 -26.08 -14.11
CA ILE A 106 14.03 -25.29 -12.90
C ILE A 106 14.88 -25.83 -11.76
N TYR A 107 14.82 -27.14 -11.51
CA TYR A 107 15.62 -27.80 -10.49
C TYR A 107 17.11 -27.51 -10.67
N ARG A 108 17.62 -27.63 -11.89
CA ARG A 108 19.01 -27.28 -12.23
C ARG A 108 19.33 -25.81 -11.89
N ARG A 109 18.42 -24.88 -12.20
CA ARG A 109 18.62 -23.45 -11.98
C ARG A 109 18.63 -23.08 -10.51
N VAL A 110 17.86 -23.78 -9.67
CA VAL A 110 17.82 -23.54 -8.22
C VAL A 110 18.87 -24.34 -7.43
N THR A 111 19.49 -25.37 -8.01
CA THR A 111 20.50 -26.18 -7.29
C THR A 111 21.96 -25.88 -7.68
N SER A 112 22.21 -25.34 -8.88
CA SER A 112 23.57 -25.07 -9.34
C SER A 112 23.99 -23.62 -9.07
N ALA A 113 24.95 -23.43 -8.15
CA ALA A 113 25.49 -22.11 -7.80
C ALA A 113 26.00 -21.33 -9.03
N ARG A 114 26.64 -22.02 -9.99
CA ARG A 114 27.13 -21.39 -11.23
C ARG A 114 26.00 -20.86 -12.11
N VAL A 115 24.89 -21.59 -12.19
CA VAL A 115 23.72 -21.18 -13.01
C VAL A 115 22.94 -20.07 -12.31
N GLN A 116 22.84 -20.09 -10.98
CA GLN A 116 22.22 -19.02 -10.21
C GLN A 116 22.93 -17.68 -10.40
N ALA A 117 24.27 -17.68 -10.43
CA ALA A 117 25.07 -16.47 -10.61
C ALA A 117 24.76 -15.69 -11.92
N VAL A 118 24.21 -16.35 -12.93
CA VAL A 118 23.85 -15.75 -14.24
C VAL A 118 22.34 -15.75 -14.51
N THR A 119 21.52 -16.14 -13.53
CA THR A 119 20.07 -16.18 -13.66
C THR A 119 19.47 -14.83 -13.30
N THR A 120 18.59 -14.30 -14.16
CA THR A 120 17.84 -13.08 -13.87
C THR A 120 16.46 -13.39 -13.29
N THR A 121 15.87 -12.43 -12.58
CA THR A 121 14.48 -12.53 -12.08
C THR A 121 13.48 -12.77 -13.22
N THR A 122 13.70 -12.13 -14.36
CA THR A 122 12.87 -12.33 -15.56
C THR A 122 12.93 -13.76 -16.10
N ASP A 123 14.09 -14.43 -15.98
CA ASP A 123 14.21 -15.83 -16.40
C ASP A 123 13.40 -16.76 -15.49
N LEU A 124 13.38 -16.49 -14.18
CA LEU A 124 12.58 -17.26 -13.21
C LEU A 124 11.08 -17.06 -13.44
N VAL A 125 10.64 -15.82 -13.63
CA VAL A 125 9.23 -15.50 -13.90
C VAL A 125 8.75 -16.20 -15.17
N VAL A 126 9.51 -16.14 -16.27
CA VAL A 126 9.11 -16.78 -17.53
C VAL A 126 9.07 -18.28 -17.41
N VAL A 127 10.08 -18.90 -16.79
CA VAL A 127 10.12 -20.35 -16.66
C VAL A 127 8.99 -20.86 -15.75
N ALA A 128 8.68 -20.15 -14.66
CA ALA A 128 7.53 -20.47 -13.80
C ALA A 128 6.20 -20.31 -14.56
N LEU A 129 6.03 -19.21 -15.31
CA LEU A 129 4.85 -18.96 -16.12
C LEU A 129 4.64 -20.04 -17.18
N LEU A 130 5.71 -20.46 -17.87
CA LEU A 130 5.66 -21.54 -18.86
C LEU A 130 5.28 -22.88 -18.21
N LEU A 131 5.79 -23.18 -17.01
CA LEU A 131 5.44 -24.39 -16.28
C LEU A 131 3.95 -24.39 -15.90
N VAL A 132 3.46 -23.29 -15.34
CA VAL A 132 2.04 -23.13 -15.01
C VAL A 132 1.18 -23.27 -16.27
N GLN A 133 1.58 -22.64 -17.38
CA GLN A 133 0.84 -22.68 -18.63
C GLN A 133 0.69 -24.11 -19.16
N ILE A 134 1.77 -24.89 -19.18
CA ILE A 134 1.74 -26.25 -19.71
C ILE A 134 1.00 -27.21 -18.77
N VAL A 135 1.07 -27.00 -17.45
CA VAL A 135 0.28 -27.76 -16.48
C VAL A 135 -1.21 -27.47 -16.65
N LEU A 136 -1.60 -26.20 -16.79
CA LEU A 136 -2.99 -25.83 -17.09
C LEU A 136 -3.46 -26.42 -18.42
N GLY A 137 -2.60 -26.46 -19.43
CA GLY A 137 -2.90 -27.07 -20.73
C GLY A 137 -3.10 -28.59 -20.63
N LEU A 138 -2.21 -29.28 -19.90
CA LEU A 138 -2.33 -30.72 -19.67
C LEU A 138 -3.60 -31.06 -18.87
N LEU A 139 -3.88 -30.32 -17.79
CA LEU A 139 -5.10 -30.51 -17.01
C LEU A 139 -6.35 -30.25 -17.88
N SER A 140 -6.32 -29.24 -18.75
CA SER A 140 -7.40 -28.98 -19.71
C SER A 140 -7.62 -30.17 -20.63
N ALA A 141 -6.55 -30.72 -21.21
CA ALA A 141 -6.63 -31.85 -22.14
C ALA A 141 -7.17 -33.13 -21.46
N VAL A 142 -6.80 -33.36 -20.19
CA VAL A 142 -7.24 -34.54 -19.43
C VAL A 142 -8.69 -34.42 -18.97
N HIS A 143 -9.10 -33.25 -18.46
CA HIS A 143 -10.45 -33.02 -17.95
C HIS A 143 -11.48 -32.73 -19.05
N PHE A 144 -11.06 -32.07 -20.13
CA PHE A 144 -11.90 -31.67 -21.26
C PHE A 144 -11.35 -32.28 -22.55
N ARG A 145 -11.47 -33.61 -22.65
CA ARG A 145 -10.96 -34.41 -23.77
C ARG A 145 -11.43 -33.90 -25.13
N TYR A 146 -10.65 -34.23 -26.16
CA TYR A 146 -10.93 -33.85 -27.55
C TYR A 146 -10.89 -32.34 -27.79
N GLY A 147 -10.00 -31.66 -27.05
CA GLY A 147 -9.67 -30.24 -27.19
C GLY A 147 -9.48 -29.79 -28.62
N SER A 148 -8.71 -30.60 -29.37
CA SER A 148 -8.43 -30.33 -30.77
C SER A 148 -9.68 -30.24 -31.63
N ALA A 149 -10.69 -31.10 -31.39
CA ALA A 149 -11.93 -31.16 -32.14
C ALA A 149 -12.87 -29.98 -31.85
N TRP A 150 -13.24 -29.78 -30.58
CA TRP A 150 -14.20 -28.72 -30.23
C TRP A 150 -13.60 -27.31 -30.32
N SER A 151 -12.27 -27.17 -30.35
CA SER A 151 -11.61 -25.86 -30.57
C SER A 151 -11.99 -25.22 -31.91
N THR A 152 -12.34 -26.02 -32.92
CA THR A 152 -12.75 -25.56 -34.25
C THR A 152 -14.03 -24.72 -34.23
N GLY A 153 -14.93 -24.96 -33.26
CA GLY A 153 -16.17 -24.22 -33.09
C GLY A 153 -16.12 -23.11 -32.04
N THR A 154 -14.99 -22.94 -31.35
CA THR A 154 -14.87 -22.04 -30.18
C THR A 154 -13.62 -21.17 -30.23
N VAL A 155 -12.46 -21.72 -29.86
CA VAL A 155 -11.19 -20.97 -29.75
C VAL A 155 -10.71 -20.46 -31.11
N VAL A 156 -10.87 -21.25 -32.17
CA VAL A 156 -10.48 -20.88 -33.53
C VAL A 156 -11.29 -19.67 -34.05
N PRO A 157 -12.63 -19.66 -34.04
CA PRO A 157 -13.40 -18.48 -34.45
C PRO A 157 -13.17 -17.29 -33.51
N TYR A 158 -12.99 -17.50 -32.20
CA TYR A 158 -12.56 -16.43 -31.27
C TYR A 158 -11.24 -15.78 -31.70
N PHE A 159 -10.21 -16.59 -31.99
CA PHE A 159 -8.90 -16.10 -32.45
C PHE A 159 -9.01 -15.32 -33.75
N TRP A 160 -9.78 -15.82 -34.73
CA TRP A 160 -10.00 -15.11 -35.99
C TRP A 160 -10.83 -13.84 -35.83
N GLY A 161 -11.78 -13.79 -34.90
CA GLY A 161 -12.50 -12.58 -34.52
C GLY A 161 -11.54 -11.48 -34.04
N LEU A 162 -10.55 -11.84 -33.21
CA LEU A 162 -9.51 -10.91 -32.77
C LEU A 162 -8.67 -10.39 -33.96
N VAL A 163 -8.20 -11.29 -34.82
CA VAL A 163 -7.34 -10.97 -35.98
C VAL A 163 -8.07 -10.10 -37.01
N THR A 164 -9.37 -10.34 -37.22
CA THR A 164 -10.22 -9.60 -38.17
C THR A 164 -10.85 -8.34 -37.58
N PHE A 165 -10.48 -7.97 -36.35
CA PHE A 165 -11.02 -6.82 -35.62
C PHE A 165 -12.55 -6.86 -35.41
N ARG A 166 -13.10 -8.08 -35.30
CA ARG A 166 -14.49 -8.36 -34.92
C ARG A 166 -14.49 -9.30 -33.70
N PRO A 167 -14.03 -8.82 -32.54
CA PRO A 167 -13.88 -9.67 -31.36
C PRO A 167 -15.26 -10.14 -30.87
N ASP A 168 -15.43 -11.44 -30.77
CA ASP A 168 -16.61 -12.05 -30.16
C ASP A 168 -16.16 -12.97 -29.03
N MET A 169 -16.39 -12.52 -27.78
CA MET A 169 -16.00 -13.28 -26.59
C MET A 169 -16.98 -14.40 -26.24
N THR A 170 -18.15 -14.47 -26.88
CA THR A 170 -19.16 -15.50 -26.59
C THR A 170 -18.62 -16.92 -26.80
N TYR A 171 -17.72 -17.09 -27.77
CA TYR A 171 -17.02 -18.36 -28.04
C TYR A 171 -16.18 -18.90 -26.87
N VAL A 172 -15.78 -18.06 -25.91
CA VAL A 172 -14.91 -18.45 -24.79
C VAL A 172 -15.47 -18.04 -23.42
N ALA A 173 -16.58 -17.30 -23.39
CA ALA A 173 -17.20 -16.76 -22.18
C ALA A 173 -17.68 -17.86 -21.22
N ASP A 174 -18.17 -19.00 -21.73
CA ASP A 174 -18.73 -20.07 -20.92
C ASP A 174 -17.72 -21.17 -20.56
N PHE A 175 -16.44 -20.95 -20.86
CA PHE A 175 -15.42 -21.95 -20.56
C PHE A 175 -15.20 -22.15 -19.05
N PRO A 176 -14.92 -23.39 -18.62
CA PRO A 176 -14.48 -23.67 -17.27
C PRO A 176 -13.25 -22.83 -16.88
N MET A 177 -13.16 -22.48 -15.60
CA MET A 177 -12.11 -21.60 -15.07
C MET A 177 -10.70 -22.06 -15.46
N LEU A 178 -10.45 -23.37 -15.46
CA LEU A 178 -9.17 -23.96 -15.82
C LEU A 178 -8.75 -23.59 -17.25
N PHE A 179 -9.67 -23.67 -18.21
CA PHE A 179 -9.39 -23.32 -19.59
C PHE A 179 -9.29 -21.80 -19.79
N LYS A 180 -10.14 -21.01 -19.10
CA LYS A 180 -10.01 -19.54 -19.08
C LYS A 180 -8.63 -19.09 -18.61
N LEU A 181 -8.10 -19.70 -17.54
CA LEU A 181 -6.76 -19.43 -17.03
C LEU A 181 -5.67 -19.79 -18.06
N HIS A 182 -5.80 -20.93 -18.75
CA HIS A 182 -4.86 -21.29 -19.82
C HIS A 182 -4.89 -20.27 -20.96
N LEU A 183 -6.07 -19.84 -21.42
CA LEU A 183 -6.20 -18.86 -22.50
C LEU A 183 -5.62 -17.48 -22.11
N VAL A 184 -5.94 -17.00 -20.90
CA VAL A 184 -5.40 -15.74 -20.38
C VAL A 184 -3.88 -15.82 -20.17
N GLY A 185 -3.38 -16.94 -19.66
CA GLY A 185 -1.94 -17.19 -19.48
C GLY A 185 -1.17 -17.15 -20.80
N ALA A 186 -1.76 -17.64 -21.89
CA ALA A 186 -1.17 -17.55 -23.23
C ALA A 186 -0.97 -16.08 -23.67
N TRP A 187 -1.96 -15.20 -23.43
CA TRP A 187 -1.83 -13.77 -23.74
C TRP A 187 -0.76 -13.09 -22.90
N PHE A 188 -0.61 -13.45 -21.63
CA PHE A 188 0.50 -12.95 -20.81
C PHE A 188 1.88 -13.39 -21.33
N ILE A 189 2.02 -14.62 -21.81
CA ILE A 189 3.27 -15.09 -22.42
C ILE A 189 3.61 -14.27 -23.67
N ILE A 190 2.61 -14.02 -24.53
CA ILE A 190 2.78 -13.18 -25.73
C ILE A 190 3.17 -11.75 -25.34
N LEU A 191 2.51 -11.16 -24.35
CA LEU A 191 2.81 -9.82 -23.84
C LEU A 191 4.26 -9.70 -23.33
N LEU A 192 4.78 -10.73 -22.67
CA LEU A 192 6.16 -10.76 -22.13
C LEU A 192 7.23 -11.11 -23.18
N LEU A 193 6.84 -11.58 -24.36
CA LEU A 193 7.75 -12.02 -25.42
C LEU A 193 8.86 -11.00 -25.75
N PRO A 194 8.57 -9.70 -26.02
CA PRO A 194 9.61 -8.75 -26.42
C PRO A 194 10.57 -8.37 -25.30
N PHE A 195 10.21 -8.59 -24.04
CA PHE A 195 10.99 -8.15 -22.88
C PHE A 195 11.86 -9.26 -22.28
N THR A 196 11.67 -10.50 -22.71
CA THR A 196 12.25 -11.67 -22.07
C THR A 196 13.16 -12.46 -23.02
N ARG A 197 13.70 -13.58 -22.54
CA ARG A 197 14.44 -14.51 -23.40
C ARG A 197 13.58 -15.20 -24.45
N LEU A 198 12.24 -15.16 -24.35
CA LEU A 198 11.33 -15.78 -25.33
C LEU A 198 11.54 -15.29 -26.76
N MET A 199 12.14 -14.11 -26.93
CA MET A 199 12.58 -13.56 -28.21
C MET A 199 13.43 -14.53 -29.07
N HIS A 200 14.13 -15.50 -28.44
CA HIS A 200 14.86 -16.54 -29.19
C HIS A 200 13.95 -17.42 -30.07
N LEU A 201 12.65 -17.50 -29.75
CA LEU A 201 11.64 -18.16 -30.58
C LEU A 201 11.57 -17.58 -32.00
N LEU A 202 11.83 -16.27 -32.16
CA LEU A 202 11.81 -15.60 -33.46
C LEU A 202 13.11 -15.77 -34.24
N ALA A 203 14.16 -16.32 -33.62
CA ALA A 203 15.48 -16.49 -34.20
C ALA A 203 15.73 -17.94 -34.67
N VAL A 204 14.68 -18.64 -35.13
CA VAL A 204 14.83 -19.99 -35.70
C VAL A 204 15.71 -19.90 -36.96
N PRO A 205 16.83 -20.63 -37.02
CA PRO A 205 17.80 -20.49 -38.10
C PRO A 205 17.37 -21.24 -39.37
N LEU A 206 16.15 -21.00 -39.88
CA LEU A 206 15.62 -21.67 -41.07
C LEU A 206 16.50 -21.45 -42.31
N GLN A 207 17.12 -20.28 -42.42
CA GLN A 207 18.05 -19.95 -43.50
C GLN A 207 19.27 -20.87 -43.52
N TYR A 208 19.66 -21.46 -42.39
CA TYR A 208 20.83 -22.35 -42.31
C TYR A 208 20.70 -23.58 -43.21
N LEU A 209 19.49 -24.06 -43.46
CA LEU A 209 19.22 -25.23 -44.31
C LEU A 209 19.67 -25.03 -45.76
N TRP A 210 19.73 -23.77 -46.24
CA TRP A 210 20.11 -23.42 -47.61
C TRP A 210 21.28 -22.44 -47.68
N ARG A 211 21.90 -22.12 -46.54
CA ARG A 211 23.02 -21.16 -46.46
C ARG A 211 24.32 -21.88 -46.84
N ALA A 212 25.13 -21.24 -47.68
CA ALA A 212 26.47 -21.74 -47.97
C ALA A 212 27.31 -21.90 -46.69
N PRO A 213 28.13 -22.97 -46.54
CA PRO A 213 28.92 -23.20 -45.34
C PRO A 213 29.90 -22.06 -45.03
N GLN A 214 30.48 -21.45 -46.07
CA GLN A 214 31.39 -20.32 -45.93
C GLN A 214 30.66 -19.01 -46.23
N LEU A 215 30.79 -18.03 -45.33
CA LEU A 215 30.29 -16.68 -45.55
C LEU A 215 31.42 -15.69 -45.47
N VAL A 216 31.60 -15.02 -46.58
CA VAL A 216 32.68 -14.09 -46.78
C VAL A 216 32.10 -12.68 -46.70
N ILE A 217 32.47 -11.94 -45.65
CA ILE A 217 32.02 -10.56 -45.44
C ILE A 217 33.17 -9.62 -45.81
N TRP A 218 33.02 -8.91 -46.93
CA TRP A 218 34.00 -7.91 -47.35
C TRP A 218 34.01 -6.67 -46.46
N ASN A 219 35.12 -6.51 -45.73
CA ASN A 219 35.39 -5.38 -44.84
C ASN A 219 36.41 -4.43 -45.48
N THR A 220 35.97 -3.60 -46.43
CA THR A 220 36.81 -2.53 -46.98
C THR A 220 36.77 -1.30 -46.06
N THR A 221 37.89 -0.58 -45.95
CA THR A 221 38.03 0.61 -45.09
C THR A 221 36.94 1.65 -45.33
N ARG A 222 36.57 1.83 -46.61
CA ARG A 222 35.47 2.70 -47.04
C ARG A 222 34.12 2.24 -46.48
N ARG A 223 33.79 0.93 -46.54
CA ARG A 223 32.57 0.39 -45.93
C ARG A 223 32.58 0.54 -44.41
N ARG A 224 33.73 0.39 -43.75
CA ARG A 224 33.86 0.56 -42.31
C ARG A 224 33.59 2.01 -41.89
N GLN A 225 34.15 2.99 -42.59
CA GLN A 225 33.89 4.42 -42.33
C GLN A 225 32.43 4.79 -42.57
N HIS A 226 31.84 4.32 -43.69
CA HIS A 226 30.41 4.52 -43.94
C HIS A 226 29.53 3.84 -42.88
N ALA A 227 29.88 2.64 -42.42
CA ALA A 227 29.14 1.93 -41.37
C ALA A 227 29.24 2.66 -40.02
N VAL A 228 30.41 3.17 -39.65
CA VAL A 228 30.59 3.97 -38.43
C VAL A 228 29.77 5.26 -38.51
N ALA A 229 29.87 6.01 -39.61
CA ALA A 229 29.08 7.23 -39.81
C ALA A 229 27.57 6.95 -39.78
N ALA A 230 27.12 5.87 -40.43
CA ALA A 230 25.71 5.45 -40.40
C ALA A 230 25.26 5.02 -39.00
N THR A 231 26.14 4.42 -38.20
CA THR A 231 25.85 4.02 -36.81
C THR A 231 25.71 5.25 -35.93
N ILE A 232 26.62 6.22 -36.03
CA ILE A 232 26.55 7.51 -35.32
C ILE A 232 25.24 8.22 -35.67
N GLN A 233 24.90 8.32 -36.95
CA GLN A 233 23.67 8.97 -37.40
C GLN A 233 22.40 8.23 -36.92
N ALA A 234 22.43 6.90 -36.89
CA ALA A 234 21.34 6.08 -36.37
C ALA A 234 21.17 6.24 -34.85
N ASP A 235 22.26 6.34 -34.10
CA ASP A 235 22.23 6.56 -32.65
C ASP A 235 21.75 7.98 -32.32
N SER A 236 22.17 9.01 -33.05
CA SER A 236 21.63 10.37 -32.91
C SER A 236 20.13 10.42 -33.21
N ARG A 237 19.66 9.79 -34.30
CA ARG A 237 18.23 9.67 -34.61
C ARG A 237 17.46 8.95 -33.51
N ARG A 238 18.04 7.91 -32.92
CA ARG A 238 17.40 7.15 -31.84
C ARG A 238 17.33 7.93 -30.55
N ALA A 239 18.37 8.68 -30.19
CA ALA A 239 18.36 9.57 -29.04
C ALA A 239 17.26 10.64 -29.22
N PHE A 240 17.16 11.23 -30.40
CA PHE A 240 16.10 12.18 -30.76
C PHE A 240 14.71 11.55 -30.64
N LEU A 241 14.48 10.38 -31.25
CA LEU A 241 13.19 9.69 -31.20
C LEU A 241 12.81 9.26 -29.78
N LYS A 242 13.77 8.82 -28.95
CA LYS A 242 13.52 8.53 -27.53
C LYS A 242 13.15 9.79 -26.76
N GLY A 243 13.83 10.90 -27.01
CA GLY A 243 13.49 12.20 -26.43
C GLY A 243 12.08 12.64 -26.83
N ALA A 244 11.77 12.59 -28.13
CA ALA A 244 10.45 12.93 -28.67
C ALA A 244 9.34 12.02 -28.14
N ALA A 245 9.56 10.71 -28.06
CA ALA A 245 8.60 9.76 -27.50
C ALA A 245 8.43 9.95 -25.98
N GLY A 246 9.50 10.29 -25.27
CA GLY A 246 9.43 10.65 -23.84
C GLY A 246 8.59 11.90 -23.60
N VAL A 247 8.80 12.95 -24.41
CA VAL A 247 8.00 14.18 -24.36
C VAL A 247 6.55 13.90 -24.74
N ALA A 248 6.30 13.22 -25.86
CA ALA A 248 4.94 12.89 -26.31
C ALA A 248 4.21 11.97 -25.32
N GLY A 249 4.93 11.02 -24.71
CA GLY A 249 4.40 10.16 -23.65
C GLY A 249 4.05 10.93 -22.40
N ALA A 250 4.89 11.86 -21.96
CA ALA A 250 4.60 12.75 -20.83
C ALA A 250 3.39 13.64 -21.11
N THR A 251 3.32 14.26 -22.29
CA THR A 251 2.18 15.06 -22.73
C THR A 251 0.90 14.22 -22.84
N GLY A 252 0.99 13.01 -23.38
CA GLY A 252 -0.14 12.08 -23.47
C GLY A 252 -0.64 11.62 -22.10
N LEU A 253 0.25 11.35 -21.15
CA LEU A 253 -0.11 11.02 -19.77
C LEU A 253 -0.76 12.20 -19.04
N MET A 254 -0.33 13.43 -19.33
CA MET A 254 -1.00 14.64 -18.85
C MET A 254 -2.38 14.82 -19.50
N ALA A 255 -2.51 14.57 -20.81
CA ALA A 255 -3.77 14.71 -21.54
C ALA A 255 -4.81 13.62 -21.19
N LEU A 256 -4.36 12.41 -20.84
CA LEU A 256 -5.22 11.29 -20.45
C LEU A 256 -5.64 11.33 -18.97
N GLY A 257 -5.35 12.40 -18.22
CA GLY A 257 -5.73 12.54 -16.82
C GLY A 257 -5.10 11.50 -15.88
N VAL A 258 -4.04 10.81 -16.32
CA VAL A 258 -3.34 9.81 -15.50
C VAL A 258 -2.53 10.50 -14.40
N SER A 259 -2.04 11.71 -14.65
CA SER A 259 -1.48 12.59 -13.60
C SER A 259 -2.53 12.93 -12.55
N GLU A 260 -3.76 13.24 -12.97
CA GLU A 260 -4.88 13.54 -12.08
C GLU A 260 -5.31 12.32 -11.26
N LYS A 261 -5.41 11.14 -11.87
CA LYS A 261 -5.67 9.87 -11.14
C LYS A 261 -4.55 9.48 -10.18
N ALA A 262 -3.28 9.66 -10.57
CA ALA A 262 -2.13 9.39 -9.70
C ALA A 262 -2.07 10.38 -8.53
N LEU A 263 -2.34 11.68 -8.78
CA LEU A 263 -2.44 12.69 -7.73
C LEU A 263 -3.63 12.42 -6.80
N ASN A 264 -4.77 12.00 -7.34
CA ASN A 264 -5.96 11.68 -6.54
C ASN A 264 -5.79 10.39 -5.72
N PHE A 265 -5.00 9.42 -6.20
CA PHE A 265 -4.62 8.24 -5.41
C PHE A 265 -3.84 8.61 -4.14
N PHE A 266 -2.95 9.60 -4.20
CA PHE A 266 -2.24 10.12 -3.02
C PHE A 266 -3.06 11.10 -2.17
N LYS A 267 -4.16 11.67 -2.70
CA LYS A 267 -5.05 12.58 -1.96
C LYS A 267 -6.11 11.86 -1.12
N GLY A 268 -6.24 10.54 -1.27
CA GLY A 268 -7.25 9.75 -0.56
C GLY A 268 -8.67 9.98 -1.06
N PRO A 269 -9.66 9.19 -0.60
CA PRO A 269 -11.04 9.34 -1.02
C PRO A 269 -11.58 10.70 -0.57
N HIS A 270 -12.02 11.53 -1.53
CA HIS A 270 -12.76 12.74 -1.24
C HIS A 270 -14.17 12.32 -0.75
N PRO A 271 -14.57 12.70 0.48
CA PRO A 271 -15.92 12.45 0.95
C PRO A 271 -16.93 13.15 0.04
N ASP A 272 -18.12 12.56 -0.06
CA ASP A 272 -19.31 13.18 -0.66
C ASP A 272 -19.46 14.64 -0.16
N PRO A 273 -19.77 15.63 -1.03
CA PRO A 273 -20.00 17.02 -0.63
C PRO A 273 -20.84 17.21 0.64
N GLU A 274 -21.87 16.38 0.85
CA GLU A 274 -22.66 16.42 2.09
C GLU A 274 -21.84 16.00 3.31
N ALA A 275 -21.06 14.92 3.21
CA ALA A 275 -20.19 14.43 4.27
C ALA A 275 -19.04 15.41 4.57
N ASP A 276 -18.48 16.08 3.56
CA ASP A 276 -17.44 17.10 3.75
C ASP A 276 -18.01 18.34 4.45
N SER A 277 -19.20 18.79 4.06
CA SER A 277 -19.88 19.92 4.71
C SER A 277 -20.17 19.63 6.19
N ALA A 278 -20.64 18.41 6.51
CA ALA A 278 -20.89 17.98 7.89
C ALA A 278 -19.58 17.91 8.70
N LEU A 279 -18.48 17.46 8.09
CA LEU A 279 -17.16 17.44 8.73
C LEU A 279 -16.63 18.86 8.98
N LEU A 280 -16.80 19.77 8.02
CA LEU A 280 -16.39 21.17 8.14
C LEU A 280 -17.19 21.91 9.21
N GLN A 281 -18.49 21.65 9.32
CA GLN A 281 -19.32 22.18 10.41
C GLN A 281 -18.83 21.70 11.79
N LYS A 282 -18.52 20.40 11.93
CA LYS A 282 -17.92 19.88 13.18
C LYS A 282 -16.55 20.49 13.49
N LYS A 283 -15.71 20.71 12.46
CA LYS A 283 -14.43 21.40 12.62
C LYS A 283 -14.61 22.86 13.06
N LEU A 284 -15.54 23.58 12.45
CA LEU A 284 -15.87 24.96 12.81
C LEU A 284 -16.34 25.04 14.27
N GLN A 285 -17.27 24.17 14.67
CA GLN A 285 -17.74 24.09 16.05
C GLN A 285 -16.59 23.85 17.03
N ARG A 286 -15.67 22.92 16.70
CA ARG A 286 -14.49 22.65 17.54
C ARG A 286 -13.57 23.86 17.65
N LEU A 287 -13.33 24.56 16.54
CA LEU A 287 -12.49 25.77 16.53
C LEU A 287 -13.11 26.90 17.34
N GLN A 288 -14.43 27.08 17.26
CA GLN A 288 -15.15 28.05 18.07
C GLN A 288 -15.03 27.74 19.56
N LEU A 289 -15.22 26.48 19.96
CA LEU A 289 -15.02 26.04 21.35
C LEU A 289 -13.58 26.28 21.83
N THR A 290 -12.57 25.99 21.00
CA THR A 290 -11.17 26.26 21.33
C THR A 290 -10.88 27.76 21.42
N ALA A 291 -11.50 28.59 20.57
CA ALA A 291 -11.36 30.04 20.64
C ALA A 291 -12.01 30.61 21.90
N GLU A 292 -13.19 30.13 22.28
CA GLU A 292 -13.86 30.48 23.53
C GLU A 292 -13.04 30.06 24.75
N GLU A 293 -12.53 28.82 24.79
CA GLU A 293 -11.64 28.34 25.85
C GLU A 293 -10.41 29.25 26.00
N ARG A 294 -9.80 29.64 24.88
CA ARG A 294 -8.66 30.57 24.87
C ARG A 294 -9.01 31.96 25.38
N SER A 295 -10.22 32.44 25.13
CA SER A 295 -10.70 33.72 25.64
C SER A 295 -10.81 33.70 27.18
N TYR A 296 -11.30 32.61 27.77
CA TYR A 296 -11.35 32.43 29.21
C TYR A 296 -9.96 32.29 29.84
N GLU A 297 -9.03 31.59 29.18
CA GLU A 297 -7.62 31.54 29.60
C GLU A 297 -7.00 32.93 29.67
N LEU A 298 -7.20 33.76 28.63
CA LEU A 298 -6.67 35.12 28.57
C LEU A 298 -7.28 36.01 29.65
N GLU A 299 -8.58 35.93 29.88
CA GLU A 299 -9.25 36.65 30.96
C GLU A 299 -8.66 36.30 32.32
N ARG A 300 -8.42 35.01 32.58
CA ARG A 300 -7.80 34.52 33.80
C ARG A 300 -6.35 34.96 33.95
N GLN A 301 -5.58 34.97 32.86
CA GLN A 301 -4.19 35.45 32.89
C GLN A 301 -4.09 36.96 33.11
N ARG A 302 -5.10 37.74 32.70
CA ARG A 302 -5.15 39.19 32.90
C ARG A 302 -5.41 39.58 34.36
N ASN A 303 -6.18 38.78 35.10
CA ASN A 303 -6.51 39.05 36.49
C ASN A 303 -5.42 38.50 37.42
N ASP A 304 -5.02 39.26 38.44
CA ASP A 304 -4.01 38.80 39.43
C ASP A 304 -4.63 37.98 40.59
N MET A 305 -5.96 38.11 40.78
CA MET A 305 -6.77 37.35 41.72
C MET A 305 -8.08 36.88 41.06
N ILE A 306 -8.47 35.62 41.27
CA ILE A 306 -9.73 35.07 40.77
C ILE A 306 -10.61 34.66 41.96
N LEU A 307 -11.84 35.16 42.00
CA LEU A 307 -12.81 34.84 43.06
C LEU A 307 -13.20 33.36 42.98
N VAL A 308 -13.09 32.65 44.09
CA VAL A 308 -13.51 31.24 44.22
C VAL A 308 -14.91 31.15 44.81
N ALA A 309 -15.10 31.74 45.99
CA ALA A 309 -16.37 31.73 46.72
C ALA A 309 -16.33 32.76 47.86
N ARG A 310 -17.50 33.11 48.41
CA ARG A 310 -17.54 33.78 49.72
C ARG A 310 -17.14 32.79 50.80
N TYR A 311 -16.44 33.24 51.85
CA TYR A 311 -16.00 32.33 52.91
C TYR A 311 -17.17 31.59 53.57
N ALA A 312 -18.32 32.27 53.72
CA ALA A 312 -19.55 31.70 54.25
C ALA A 312 -20.13 30.53 53.41
N GLU A 313 -19.73 30.40 52.15
CA GLU A 313 -20.18 29.33 51.25
C GLU A 313 -19.29 28.07 51.31
N LEU A 314 -18.16 28.14 52.02
CA LEU A 314 -17.26 27.01 52.18
C LEU A 314 -17.77 26.06 53.28
N ALA A 315 -17.90 24.78 52.92
CA ALA A 315 -18.24 23.73 53.86
C ALA A 315 -16.99 22.93 54.26
N GLU A 316 -17.03 22.32 55.45
CA GLU A 316 -15.96 21.42 55.92
C GLU A 316 -16.00 20.07 55.18
N ASN A 317 -17.20 19.56 54.87
CA ASN A 317 -17.38 18.20 54.33
C ASN A 317 -17.59 18.14 52.81
N LYS A 318 -17.75 19.29 52.14
CA LYS A 318 -18.00 19.38 50.69
C LYS A 318 -17.22 20.53 50.08
N GLY A 319 -16.33 20.20 49.16
CA GLY A 319 -15.48 21.16 48.48
C GLY A 319 -16.23 21.90 47.39
N ARG A 320 -15.94 23.20 47.26
CA ARG A 320 -16.42 24.02 46.16
C ARG A 320 -15.47 23.88 44.98
N TYR A 321 -15.97 23.41 43.84
CA TYR A 321 -15.20 23.42 42.60
C TYR A 321 -14.96 24.84 42.10
N PHE A 322 -13.74 25.08 41.66
CA PHE A 322 -13.37 26.26 40.88
C PHE A 322 -12.42 25.84 39.78
N ILE A 323 -12.13 26.75 38.85
CA ILE A 323 -11.11 26.56 37.82
C ILE A 323 -9.94 27.48 38.16
N ASP A 324 -8.71 26.99 38.03
CA ASP A 324 -7.49 27.74 38.33
C ASP A 324 -7.00 28.58 37.13
N TYR A 325 -5.76 29.10 37.21
CA TYR A 325 -5.12 29.88 36.15
C TYR A 325 -4.68 29.04 34.94
N ALA A 326 -4.55 27.72 35.11
CA ALA A 326 -4.15 26.78 34.07
C ALA A 326 -5.37 26.03 33.49
N MET A 327 -6.59 26.57 33.70
CA MET A 327 -7.86 25.93 33.34
C MET A 327 -8.05 24.54 33.96
N ALA A 328 -7.34 24.24 35.04
CA ALA A 328 -7.48 22.99 35.77
C ALA A 328 -8.50 23.14 36.91
N PRO A 329 -9.27 22.08 37.22
CA PRO A 329 -10.21 22.13 38.32
C PRO A 329 -9.46 22.14 39.66
N GLY A 330 -9.96 22.94 40.59
CA GLY A 330 -9.53 23.05 41.98
C GLY A 330 -10.70 22.85 42.93
N LEU A 331 -10.39 22.53 44.18
CA LEU A 331 -11.36 22.38 45.26
C LEU A 331 -10.98 23.27 46.45
N ALA A 332 -11.96 23.99 46.98
CA ALA A 332 -11.83 24.78 48.18
C ALA A 332 -12.73 24.24 49.29
N PHE A 333 -12.15 24.03 50.47
CA PHE A 333 -12.81 23.55 51.68
C PHE A 333 -12.61 24.54 52.82
N LYS A 334 -13.48 24.44 53.83
CA LYS A 334 -13.22 25.03 55.14
C LYS A 334 -12.43 24.04 55.99
N GLY A 335 -11.23 24.43 56.42
CA GLY A 335 -10.40 23.62 57.31
C GLY A 335 -10.97 23.55 58.73
N LYS A 336 -10.57 22.52 59.49
CA LYS A 336 -10.97 22.36 60.91
C LYS A 336 -10.43 23.47 61.82
N ASP A 337 -9.37 24.14 61.37
CA ASP A 337 -8.77 25.33 61.98
C ASP A 337 -9.52 26.64 61.62
N GLY A 338 -10.60 26.55 60.84
CA GLY A 338 -11.34 27.70 60.34
C GLY A 338 -10.65 28.40 59.16
N LEU A 339 -9.57 27.87 58.61
CA LEU A 339 -8.88 28.50 57.48
C LEU A 339 -9.24 27.81 56.15
N PRO A 340 -9.22 28.54 55.02
CA PRO A 340 -9.42 27.95 53.71
C PRO A 340 -8.36 26.89 53.37
N LEU A 341 -8.82 25.75 52.87
CA LEU A 341 -7.97 24.69 52.34
C LEU A 341 -8.25 24.55 50.85
N VAL A 342 -7.26 24.94 50.04
CA VAL A 342 -7.41 25.04 48.58
C VAL A 342 -6.40 24.13 47.91
N ILE A 343 -6.90 23.12 47.19
CA ILE A 343 -6.09 22.09 46.52
C ILE A 343 -6.50 21.93 45.06
N SER A 344 -5.60 21.43 44.23
CA SER A 344 -5.95 21.03 42.87
C SER A 344 -6.88 19.82 42.90
N ALA A 345 -7.92 19.85 42.10
CA ALA A 345 -8.81 18.72 41.88
C ALA A 345 -8.31 17.84 40.73
N LYS A 346 -7.16 18.13 40.13
CA LYS A 346 -6.56 17.36 39.04
C LYS A 346 -5.67 16.26 39.62
N CYS A 347 -6.09 15.00 39.45
CA CYS A 347 -5.32 13.85 39.87
C CYS A 347 -3.94 13.81 39.20
N THR A 348 -2.89 13.51 39.98
CA THR A 348 -1.50 13.47 39.53
C THR A 348 -1.13 12.23 38.69
N HIS A 349 -2.05 11.28 38.52
CA HIS A 349 -1.85 10.10 37.67
C HIS A 349 -2.10 10.41 36.18
N LEU A 350 -3.37 10.65 35.82
CA LEU A 350 -3.80 10.89 34.43
C LEU A 350 -4.60 12.21 34.28
N GLY A 351 -4.73 13.02 35.33
CA GLY A 351 -5.43 14.30 35.26
C GLY A 351 -6.94 14.25 35.44
N CYS A 352 -7.53 13.11 35.86
CA CYS A 352 -8.95 13.03 36.20
C CYS A 352 -9.33 14.05 37.28
N THR A 353 -10.56 14.59 37.21
CA THR A 353 -11.12 15.44 38.27
C THR A 353 -11.50 14.58 39.48
N VAL A 354 -10.95 14.88 40.65
CA VAL A 354 -11.32 14.21 41.92
C VAL A 354 -12.66 14.74 42.43
N GLY A 355 -13.40 13.91 43.17
CA GLY A 355 -14.70 14.26 43.76
C GLY A 355 -14.61 15.36 44.81
N SER A 356 -15.74 16.04 45.06
CA SER A 356 -15.85 17.13 46.04
C SER A 356 -16.23 16.70 47.45
N GLU A 357 -16.72 15.47 47.63
CA GLU A 357 -17.23 14.99 48.91
C GLU A 357 -16.12 14.31 49.72
N LEU A 358 -16.12 14.53 51.02
CA LEU A 358 -15.16 13.93 51.94
C LEU A 358 -15.71 12.67 52.57
N ASP A 359 -14.86 11.65 52.65
CA ASP A 359 -15.12 10.48 53.47
C ASP A 359 -14.96 10.79 54.97
N ALA A 360 -15.29 9.80 55.82
CA ALA A 360 -15.18 9.92 57.27
C ALA A 360 -13.73 10.18 57.75
N GLN A 361 -12.73 9.95 56.90
CA GLN A 361 -11.31 10.16 57.16
C GLN A 361 -10.80 11.50 56.60
N GLY A 362 -11.66 12.33 55.98
CA GLY A 362 -11.28 13.62 55.42
C GLY A 362 -10.54 13.52 54.09
N ARG A 363 -10.83 12.51 53.26
CA ARG A 363 -10.22 12.26 51.96
C ARG A 363 -11.22 12.46 50.82
N VAL A 364 -10.74 12.98 49.69
CA VAL A 364 -11.48 13.05 48.42
C VAL A 364 -11.20 11.81 47.57
N MET A 365 -12.23 11.29 46.91
CA MET A 365 -12.13 10.11 46.06
C MET A 365 -12.00 10.50 44.58
N CYS A 366 -11.03 9.89 43.88
CA CYS A 366 -10.87 9.98 42.43
C CYS A 366 -11.59 8.81 41.75
N PRO A 367 -12.61 9.07 40.92
CA PRO A 367 -13.48 8.02 40.38
C PRO A 367 -12.79 7.09 39.37
N CYS A 368 -11.66 7.50 38.79
CA CYS A 368 -10.98 6.72 37.74
C CYS A 368 -10.39 5.38 38.23
N HIS A 369 -9.80 5.35 39.44
CA HIS A 369 -9.22 4.13 40.05
C HIS A 369 -9.46 4.06 41.56
N ILE A 370 -10.50 4.75 42.05
CA ILE A 370 -10.91 4.76 43.47
C ILE A 370 -9.72 5.12 44.38
N SER A 371 -8.92 6.10 43.94
CA SER A 371 -7.79 6.61 44.72
C SER A 371 -8.27 7.69 45.66
N TYR A 372 -7.92 7.59 46.93
CA TYR A 372 -8.29 8.57 47.95
C TYR A 372 -7.12 9.51 48.20
N PHE A 373 -7.38 10.80 48.23
CA PHE A 373 -6.39 11.82 48.56
C PHE A 373 -6.79 12.55 49.83
N ASP A 374 -5.88 12.61 50.78
CA ASP A 374 -6.05 13.42 51.98
C ASP A 374 -6.07 14.91 51.62
N VAL A 375 -7.09 15.66 52.07
CA VAL A 375 -7.26 17.06 51.62
C VAL A 375 -6.22 17.99 52.24
N GLN A 376 -5.71 17.68 53.44
CA GLN A 376 -4.75 18.54 54.14
C GLN A 376 -3.36 18.43 53.52
N THR A 377 -2.92 17.20 53.27
CA THR A 377 -1.58 16.87 52.77
C THR A 377 -1.53 16.68 51.26
N GLY A 378 -2.68 16.48 50.62
CA GLY A 378 -2.79 16.09 49.22
C GLY A 378 -2.37 14.64 48.95
N LYS A 379 -1.88 13.89 49.94
CA LYS A 379 -1.24 12.60 49.69
C LYS A 379 -2.25 11.52 49.28
N PRO A 380 -1.93 10.72 48.25
CA PRO A 380 -2.74 9.56 47.89
C PRO A 380 -2.63 8.47 48.96
N ASN A 381 -3.63 7.59 49.05
CA ASN A 381 -3.58 6.39 49.88
C ASN A 381 -2.53 5.38 49.37
N ASP A 382 -2.02 4.56 50.29
CA ASP A 382 -1.07 3.51 49.95
C ASP A 382 -1.67 2.52 48.94
N GLY A 383 -0.84 2.13 47.96
CA GLY A 383 -1.26 1.27 46.85
C GLY A 383 -1.96 1.98 45.69
N ALA A 384 -2.29 3.28 45.80
CA ALA A 384 -2.90 4.02 44.71
C ALA A 384 -1.96 4.14 43.48
N PRO A 385 -2.52 4.20 42.24
CA PRO A 385 -1.75 4.48 41.03
C PRO A 385 -1.09 5.88 41.05
N ALA A 386 -1.75 6.87 41.64
CA ALA A 386 -1.17 8.20 41.86
C ALA A 386 -0.07 8.12 42.93
N LYS A 387 1.15 8.58 42.60
CA LYS A 387 2.30 8.58 43.52
C LYS A 387 2.62 9.95 44.11
N LEU A 388 2.11 11.01 43.52
CA LEU A 388 2.36 12.39 43.93
C LEU A 388 1.14 12.99 44.62
N PRO A 389 1.31 13.85 45.64
CA PRO A 389 0.21 14.53 46.28
C PRO A 389 -0.48 15.54 45.34
N LEU A 390 -1.77 15.78 45.57
CA LEU A 390 -2.48 16.89 44.94
C LEU A 390 -1.81 18.22 45.33
N PRO A 391 -1.41 19.06 44.35
CA PRO A 391 -0.81 20.34 44.65
C PRO A 391 -1.75 21.27 45.44
N GLN A 392 -1.21 21.96 46.45
CA GLN A 392 -1.92 23.06 47.09
C GLN A 392 -1.92 24.28 46.15
N VAL A 393 -3.04 25.00 46.11
CA VAL A 393 -3.19 26.21 45.28
C VAL A 393 -3.07 27.43 46.18
N GLY A 394 -2.36 28.46 45.70
CA GLY A 394 -2.18 29.71 46.43
C GLY A 394 -3.50 30.47 46.55
N TRP A 395 -3.78 31.01 47.74
CA TRP A 395 -5.04 31.70 48.00
C TRP A 395 -4.85 32.94 48.87
N ALA A 396 -5.83 33.85 48.79
CA ALA A 396 -5.94 35.05 49.58
C ALA A 396 -7.39 35.23 50.06
N LEU A 397 -7.57 35.64 51.30
CA LEU A 397 -8.83 36.14 51.84
C LEU A 397 -8.83 37.66 51.71
N VAL A 398 -9.90 38.18 51.12
CA VAL A 398 -10.11 39.61 50.88
C VAL A 398 -11.35 40.03 51.66
N ASP A 399 -11.23 41.12 52.42
CA ASP A 399 -12.35 41.66 53.19
C ASP A 399 -13.36 42.43 52.32
N SER A 400 -14.45 42.92 52.93
CA SER A 400 -15.48 43.71 52.25
C SER A 400 -14.98 45.05 51.70
N THR A 401 -13.80 45.51 52.12
CA THR A 401 -13.15 46.74 51.63
C THR A 401 -12.19 46.49 50.47
N GLY A 402 -11.99 45.23 50.08
CA GLY A 402 -11.09 44.84 49.00
C GLY A 402 -9.63 44.64 49.42
N LYS A 403 -9.34 44.66 50.73
CA LYS A 403 -7.98 44.48 51.25
C LYS A 403 -7.68 43.00 51.52
N VAL A 404 -6.49 42.54 51.14
CA VAL A 404 -6.00 41.19 51.47
C VAL A 404 -5.69 41.12 52.96
N VAL A 405 -6.44 40.30 53.68
CA VAL A 405 -6.34 40.16 55.15
C VAL A 405 -5.51 38.94 55.57
N LEU A 406 -5.54 37.87 54.76
CA LEU A 406 -4.71 36.68 54.93
C LEU A 406 -4.36 36.13 53.56
N SER A 407 -3.14 35.63 53.37
CA SER A 407 -2.78 34.89 52.16
C SER A 407 -1.84 33.74 52.47
N ARG A 408 -1.87 32.72 51.62
CA ARG A 408 -0.97 31.58 51.67
C ARG A 408 -0.55 31.21 50.27
N LYS A 409 0.75 31.26 50.00
CA LYS A 409 1.33 30.72 48.76
C LYS A 409 1.59 29.22 48.91
N PRO A 410 1.60 28.45 47.81
CA PRO A 410 1.92 27.03 47.85
C PRO A 410 3.30 26.80 48.47
N GLY A 411 3.37 26.05 49.57
CA GLY A 411 4.63 25.73 50.25
C GLY A 411 5.24 26.82 51.14
N GLU A 412 4.62 28.01 51.24
CA GLU A 412 5.06 29.08 52.15
C GLU A 412 4.18 29.18 53.42
N SER A 413 4.71 29.81 54.47
CA SER A 413 3.95 30.14 55.68
C SER A 413 2.88 31.21 55.39
N MET A 414 1.83 31.24 56.22
CA MET A 414 0.75 32.21 56.07
C MET A 414 1.25 33.64 56.29
N GLN A 415 0.78 34.56 55.45
CA GLN A 415 1.11 35.98 55.50
C GLN A 415 -0.17 36.77 55.85
N GLY A 416 -0.17 37.45 57.00
CA GLY A 416 -1.30 38.23 57.52
C GLY A 416 -1.88 37.70 58.84
N LYS A 417 -2.82 38.44 59.43
CA LYS A 417 -3.53 38.06 60.65
C LYS A 417 -4.97 38.53 60.54
N VAL A 418 -5.92 37.62 60.78
CA VAL A 418 -7.36 37.89 60.67
C VAL A 418 -8.04 37.49 61.97
N ASP A 419 -8.93 38.35 62.44
CA ASP A 419 -9.79 38.04 63.57
C ASP A 419 -10.87 37.04 63.13
N ALA A 420 -11.09 35.98 63.92
CA ALA A 420 -12.02 34.91 63.60
C ALA A 420 -13.45 35.42 63.37
N ALA A 421 -13.82 36.53 63.99
CA ALA A 421 -15.13 37.18 63.83
C ALA A 421 -15.36 37.80 62.43
N LEU A 422 -14.28 38.13 61.69
CA LEU A 422 -14.35 38.79 60.37
C LEU A 422 -14.30 37.81 59.19
N LEU A 423 -13.97 36.53 59.45
CA LEU A 423 -13.89 35.48 58.42
C LEU A 423 -15.18 35.32 57.59
N PRO A 424 -16.40 35.32 58.18
CA PRO A 424 -17.64 35.15 57.42
C PRO A 424 -17.91 36.25 56.38
N GLN A 425 -17.30 37.43 56.55
CA GLN A 425 -17.45 38.58 55.65
C GLN A 425 -16.40 38.60 54.54
N CYS A 426 -15.40 37.72 54.60
CA CYS A 426 -14.32 37.65 53.63
C CYS A 426 -14.71 36.81 52.41
N SER A 427 -14.05 37.09 51.28
CA SER A 427 -14.13 36.30 50.05
C SER A 427 -12.80 35.61 49.77
N LEU A 428 -12.87 34.36 49.32
CA LEU A 428 -11.71 33.55 48.96
C LEU A 428 -11.34 33.79 47.50
N TYR A 429 -10.09 34.15 47.26
CA TYR A 429 -9.49 34.30 45.95
C TYR A 429 -8.32 33.34 45.78
N ILE A 430 -8.08 32.87 44.56
CA ILE A 430 -6.82 32.22 44.18
C ILE A 430 -5.83 33.24 43.63
N THR A 431 -4.56 33.08 43.97
CA THR A 431 -3.48 34.00 43.59
C THR A 431 -2.63 33.43 42.46
N LYS A 432 -2.16 34.30 41.57
CA LYS A 432 -1.34 33.91 40.42
C LYS A 432 0.01 33.32 40.87
N PRO A 433 0.46 32.16 40.35
CA PRO A 433 1.75 31.60 40.71
C PRO A 433 2.91 32.52 40.30
N GLY A 434 3.79 32.91 41.23
CA GLY A 434 5.07 33.57 40.92
C GLY A 434 5.09 35.12 40.85
N ARG A 435 3.98 35.84 41.07
CA ARG A 435 4.01 37.30 41.31
C ARG A 435 3.78 37.59 42.79
N GLY A 436 4.60 38.47 43.37
CA GLY A 436 4.39 38.97 44.74
C GLY A 436 3.06 39.70 44.83
N ILE A 437 2.33 39.48 45.93
CA ILE A 437 1.19 40.32 46.30
C ILE A 437 1.82 41.64 46.75
N ALA A 438 1.66 42.70 45.95
CA ALA A 438 2.08 44.05 46.30
C ALA A 438 0.99 44.74 47.12
#